data_AF-A0A8H4IUW5-F1
#
_entry.id   AF-A0A8H4IUW5-F1
#
_cell.length_a   1.000
_cell.length_b   1.000
_cell.length_c   1.000
_cell.angle_alpha   90.00
_cell.angle_beta   90.00
_cell.angle_gamma   90.00
#
_symmetry.space_group_name_H-M   'P 1'
#
loop_
_entity.id
_entity.type
_entity.pdbx_description
1 polymer ?
#
loop_
_entity_poly.entity_id
_entity_poly.type
_entity_poly.pdbx_seq_one_letter_code
_entity_poly.pdbx_strand_id
1 'polypeptide(L)'
;MSSDAAPVPGVAPSEKPFSVPDNLAGFSVSSKAYLQRHPQWQVLAVGALVFNADRLLLVQRSATERAFPNLWEVPGGSVDPEDETILHAVGRELQEETGLHVIAINHEVGKGVEFRTGSGERQASWLKLAFEVAVAEMDGGLGAKKEGGAAEAIPIRLDPIEHQNYLWVSEDEIKGGEINGFRLEFMTTDQREMMLEGFRLRRERAW
;
A
#
# COMPACT_ATOMS: atom_id res chain seq x y z
N MET A 1 -36.24 -6.57 -44.87
CA MET A 1 -36.36 -6.29 -43.43
C MET A 1 -34.94 -6.15 -42.89
N SER A 2 -34.37 -4.95 -42.98
CA SER A 2 -33.08 -4.65 -42.33
C SER A 2 -33.41 -4.03 -40.97
N SER A 3 -33.01 -4.67 -39.89
CA SER A 3 -33.01 -4.05 -38.57
C SER A 3 -31.62 -3.49 -38.30
N ASP A 4 -31.46 -2.17 -38.42
CA ASP A 4 -30.37 -1.46 -37.77
C ASP A 4 -30.58 -1.56 -36.26
N ALA A 5 -29.67 -2.23 -35.57
CA ALA A 5 -29.61 -2.19 -34.11
C ALA A 5 -28.99 -0.84 -33.71
N ALA A 6 -29.71 -0.08 -32.89
CA ALA A 6 -29.22 1.15 -32.30
C ALA A 6 -27.94 0.87 -31.47
N PRO A 7 -26.95 1.78 -31.47
CA PRO A 7 -25.76 1.62 -30.66
C PRO A 7 -26.12 1.63 -29.17
N VAL A 8 -25.61 0.64 -28.45
CA VAL A 8 -25.65 0.55 -26.98
C VAL A 8 -24.88 1.77 -26.42
N PRO A 9 -25.42 2.50 -25.42
CA PRO A 9 -24.71 3.65 -24.86
C PRO A 9 -23.33 3.21 -24.35
N GLY A 10 -22.29 3.84 -24.88
CA GLY A 10 -20.92 3.61 -24.46
C GLY A 10 -20.75 3.91 -22.98
N VAL A 11 -20.18 2.96 -22.26
CA VAL A 11 -19.58 3.21 -20.95
C VAL A 11 -18.55 4.32 -21.15
N ALA A 12 -18.73 5.45 -20.45
CA ALA A 12 -17.74 6.53 -20.46
C ALA A 12 -16.35 5.95 -20.11
N PRO A 13 -15.25 6.43 -20.72
CA PRO A 13 -13.93 6.01 -20.29
C PRO A 13 -13.81 6.28 -18.79
N SER A 14 -13.60 5.21 -18.02
CA SER A 14 -13.35 5.26 -16.58
C SER A 14 -12.31 6.37 -16.32
N GLU A 15 -12.68 7.39 -15.54
CA GLU A 15 -11.70 8.33 -15.04
C GLU A 15 -10.61 7.53 -14.33
N LYS A 16 -9.33 7.83 -14.61
CA LYS A 16 -8.24 7.14 -13.94
C LYS A 16 -8.43 7.30 -12.42
N PRO A 17 -8.52 6.20 -11.64
CA PRO A 17 -8.87 6.29 -10.23
C PRO A 17 -7.82 7.05 -9.41
N PHE A 18 -6.59 7.14 -9.90
CA PHE A 18 -5.48 7.91 -9.33
C PHE A 18 -4.48 8.31 -10.42
N SER A 19 -3.63 9.29 -10.10
CA SER A 19 -2.51 9.68 -10.97
C SER A 19 -1.29 8.77 -10.78
N VAL A 20 -0.58 8.50 -11.87
CA VAL A 20 0.64 7.67 -11.90
C VAL A 20 1.66 8.34 -12.81
N PRO A 21 2.90 8.60 -12.34
CA PRO A 21 3.96 9.16 -13.18
C PRO A 21 4.52 8.12 -14.16
N ASP A 22 5.02 8.57 -15.31
CA ASP A 22 5.45 7.72 -16.43
C ASP A 22 6.54 6.70 -16.04
N ASN A 23 7.40 7.03 -15.08
CA ASN A 23 8.46 6.13 -14.61
C ASN A 23 7.91 4.90 -13.87
N LEU A 24 6.62 4.88 -13.50
CA LEU A 24 5.94 3.73 -12.91
C LEU A 24 5.09 2.94 -13.92
N ALA A 25 5.13 3.28 -15.21
CA ALA A 25 4.35 2.59 -16.24
C ALA A 25 4.65 1.07 -16.30
N GLY A 26 5.83 0.63 -15.87
CA GLY A 26 6.19 -0.79 -15.76
C GLY A 26 5.34 -1.59 -14.75
N PHE A 27 4.67 -0.91 -13.82
CA PHE A 27 3.76 -1.46 -12.82
C PHE A 27 2.28 -1.28 -13.20
N SER A 28 1.97 -0.48 -14.22
CA SER A 28 0.63 -0.34 -14.81
C SER A 28 0.28 -1.51 -15.73
N VAL A 29 0.52 -2.73 -15.26
CA VAL A 29 0.29 -4.00 -15.96
C VAL A 29 -0.27 -5.02 -14.97
N SER A 30 -0.96 -6.05 -15.47
CA SER A 30 -1.48 -7.13 -14.61
C SER A 30 -0.36 -7.93 -13.95
N SER A 31 -0.69 -8.55 -12.81
CA SER A 31 0.23 -9.46 -12.09
C SER A 31 0.78 -10.56 -13.00
N LYS A 32 -0.08 -11.17 -13.82
CA LYS A 32 0.30 -12.19 -14.81
C LYS A 32 1.35 -11.67 -15.80
N ALA A 33 1.15 -10.49 -16.38
CA ALA A 33 2.08 -9.93 -17.37
C ALA A 33 3.43 -9.54 -16.72
N TYR A 34 3.43 -9.14 -15.45
CA TYR A 34 4.65 -8.89 -14.70
C TYR A 34 5.40 -10.18 -14.40
N LEU A 35 4.75 -11.18 -13.80
CA LEU A 35 5.37 -12.45 -13.42
C LEU A 35 5.91 -13.23 -14.63
N GLN A 36 5.28 -13.12 -15.81
CA GLN A 36 5.82 -13.69 -17.05
C GLN A 36 7.19 -13.13 -17.43
N ARG A 37 7.48 -11.87 -17.11
CA ARG A 37 8.77 -11.22 -17.35
C ARG A 37 9.77 -11.44 -16.21
N HIS A 38 9.29 -11.91 -15.07
CA HIS A 38 10.07 -12.07 -13.84
C HIS A 38 9.81 -13.44 -13.19
N PRO A 39 10.19 -14.54 -13.86
CA PRO A 39 9.81 -15.91 -13.48
C PRO A 39 10.44 -16.41 -12.17
N GLN A 40 11.35 -15.66 -11.56
CA GLN A 40 11.89 -15.97 -10.23
C GLN A 40 10.85 -15.83 -9.12
N TRP A 41 9.80 -15.04 -9.35
CA TRP A 41 8.67 -14.87 -8.43
C TRP A 41 7.43 -15.54 -8.98
N GLN A 42 6.60 -16.06 -8.08
CA GLN A 42 5.35 -16.75 -8.41
C GLN A 42 4.13 -15.94 -7.97
N VAL A 43 4.29 -15.08 -6.96
CA VAL A 43 3.22 -14.25 -6.42
C VAL A 43 3.73 -12.84 -6.15
N LEU A 44 2.87 -11.85 -6.37
CA LEU A 44 3.14 -10.46 -6.04
C LEU A 44 2.30 -10.03 -4.84
N ALA A 45 2.88 -9.17 -4.02
CA ALA A 45 2.18 -8.40 -3.01
C ALA A 45 2.52 -6.92 -3.18
N VAL A 46 1.71 -6.05 -2.61
CA VAL A 46 1.91 -4.61 -2.61
C VAL A 46 1.93 -4.04 -1.19
N GLY A 47 2.50 -2.85 -1.03
CA GLY A 47 2.45 -2.08 0.21
C GLY A 47 2.31 -0.59 -0.09
N ALA A 48 1.41 0.08 0.63
CA ALA A 48 1.14 1.50 0.52
C ALA A 48 1.80 2.27 1.67
N LEU A 49 2.81 3.08 1.35
CA LEU A 49 3.41 4.00 2.32
C LEU A 49 2.61 5.30 2.30
N VAL A 50 1.79 5.48 3.33
CA VAL A 50 1.00 6.70 3.54
C VAL A 50 1.71 7.55 4.61
N PHE A 51 2.17 8.73 4.22
CA PHE A 51 2.80 9.68 5.15
C PHE A 51 1.87 10.82 5.51
N ASN A 52 1.69 11.08 6.81
CA ASN A 52 1.12 12.31 7.31
C ASN A 52 2.25 13.13 7.96
N ALA A 53 2.61 14.24 7.33
CA ALA A 53 3.83 15.00 7.64
C ALA A 53 5.09 14.10 7.63
N ASP A 54 5.70 13.88 8.79
CA ASP A 54 6.90 13.08 9.04
C ASP A 54 6.59 11.75 9.73
N ARG A 55 5.34 11.28 9.66
CA ARG A 55 4.91 10.01 10.24
C ARG A 55 4.32 9.09 9.18
N LEU A 56 4.69 7.81 9.24
CA LEU A 56 4.21 6.73 8.39
C LEU A 56 3.05 6.00 9.08
N LEU A 57 2.00 5.69 8.32
CA LEU A 57 0.93 4.82 8.79
C LEU A 57 1.43 3.36 8.84
N LEU A 58 1.26 2.73 9.99
CA LEU A 58 1.35 1.28 10.15
C LEU A 58 0.03 0.72 10.65
N VAL A 59 -0.31 -0.48 10.19
CA VAL A 59 -1.42 -1.30 10.68
C VAL A 59 -0.87 -2.52 11.40
N GLN A 60 -1.58 -2.97 12.43
CA GLN A 60 -1.22 -4.17 13.18
C GLN A 60 -2.11 -5.33 12.76
N ARG A 61 -1.47 -6.41 12.30
CA ARG A 61 -2.13 -7.67 11.96
C ARG A 61 -2.96 -8.18 13.12
N SER A 62 -4.17 -8.64 12.83
CA SER A 62 -5.09 -9.20 13.81
C SER A 62 -4.44 -10.35 14.59
N ALA A 63 -4.72 -10.43 15.88
CA ALA A 63 -4.27 -11.51 16.76
C ALA A 63 -4.82 -12.87 16.33
N THR A 64 -5.89 -12.89 15.53
CA THR A 64 -6.49 -14.12 15.00
C THR A 64 -5.90 -14.57 13.66
N GLU A 65 -4.97 -13.81 13.09
CA GLU A 65 -4.27 -14.20 11.87
C GLU A 65 -3.49 -15.51 12.07
N ARG A 66 -3.66 -16.44 11.11
CA ARG A 66 -3.01 -17.76 11.18
C ARG A 66 -1.48 -17.65 11.08
N ALA A 67 -0.99 -16.64 10.38
CA ALA A 67 0.43 -16.40 10.18
C ALA A 67 0.79 -14.98 10.61
N PHE A 68 1.87 -14.89 11.40
CA PHE A 68 2.46 -13.63 11.85
C PHE A 68 1.46 -12.67 12.54
N PRO A 69 0.66 -13.13 13.52
CA PRO A 69 -0.29 -12.26 14.22
C PRO A 69 0.43 -11.19 15.05
N ASN A 70 -0.22 -10.05 15.28
CA ASN A 70 0.27 -8.91 16.07
C ASN A 70 1.49 -8.15 15.51
N LEU A 71 2.00 -8.54 14.34
CA LEU A 71 3.09 -7.80 13.70
C LEU A 71 2.57 -6.52 13.03
N TRP A 72 3.44 -5.54 12.92
CA TRP A 72 3.17 -4.27 12.26
C TRP A 72 3.64 -4.30 10.81
N GLU A 73 2.85 -3.68 9.93
CA GLU A 73 3.18 -3.54 8.52
C GLU A 73 2.60 -2.25 7.94
N VAL A 74 3.08 -1.87 6.76
CA VAL A 74 2.36 -0.91 5.92
C VAL A 74 1.11 -1.61 5.35
N PRO A 75 -0.01 -0.90 5.16
CA PRO A 75 -1.18 -1.46 4.50
C PRO A 75 -0.81 -2.10 3.16
N GLY A 76 -1.42 -3.24 2.84
CA GLY A 76 -1.20 -3.94 1.59
C GLY A 76 -1.21 -5.45 1.69
N GLY A 77 -1.70 -6.08 0.64
CA GLY A 77 -1.82 -7.53 0.52
C GLY A 77 -1.35 -8.07 -0.83
N SER A 78 -1.97 -9.16 -1.26
CA SER A 78 -1.61 -9.85 -2.50
C SER A 78 -2.17 -9.11 -3.72
N VAL A 79 -1.49 -9.19 -4.86
CA VAL A 79 -2.07 -8.72 -6.12
C VAL A 79 -2.95 -9.82 -6.70
N ASP A 80 -4.25 -9.56 -6.76
CA ASP A 80 -5.23 -10.52 -7.24
C ASP A 80 -5.25 -10.60 -8.77
N PRO A 81 -5.66 -11.74 -9.36
CA PRO A 81 -5.85 -11.85 -10.80
C PRO A 81 -6.87 -10.87 -11.38
N GLU A 82 -7.83 -10.44 -10.58
CA GLU A 82 -8.90 -9.51 -10.92
C GLU A 82 -8.44 -8.04 -10.88
N ASP A 83 -7.32 -7.73 -10.22
CA ASP A 83 -6.73 -6.39 -10.23
C ASP A 83 -6.28 -6.02 -11.65
N GLU A 84 -6.76 -4.89 -12.17
CA GLU A 84 -6.42 -4.43 -13.52
C GLU A 84 -4.90 -4.28 -13.70
N THR A 85 -4.23 -3.75 -12.67
CA THR A 85 -2.77 -3.64 -12.63
C THR A 85 -2.23 -3.82 -11.20
N ILE A 86 -0.93 -4.04 -11.05
CA ILE A 86 -0.24 -4.02 -9.74
C ILE A 86 -0.59 -2.75 -8.94
N LEU A 87 -0.62 -1.58 -9.59
CA LEU A 87 -0.94 -0.32 -8.91
C LEU A 87 -2.42 -0.21 -8.47
N HIS A 88 -3.34 -0.95 -9.09
CA HIS A 88 -4.74 -0.99 -8.67
C HIS A 88 -4.89 -1.79 -7.38
N ALA A 89 -4.10 -2.87 -7.22
CA ALA A 89 -4.03 -3.59 -5.95
C ALA A 89 -3.60 -2.68 -4.79
N VAL A 90 -2.67 -1.74 -5.01
CA VAL A 90 -2.26 -0.76 -3.98
C VAL A 90 -3.47 0.04 -3.49
N GLY A 91 -4.30 0.51 -4.43
CA GLY A 91 -5.50 1.27 -4.12
C GLY A 91 -6.59 0.44 -3.43
N ARG A 92 -6.85 -0.78 -3.92
CA ARG A 92 -7.83 -1.72 -3.36
C ARG A 92 -7.47 -2.07 -1.91
N GLU A 93 -6.26 -2.59 -1.70
CA GLU A 93 -5.80 -3.04 -0.38
C GLU A 93 -5.82 -1.90 0.63
N LEU A 94 -5.31 -0.72 0.26
CA LEU A 94 -5.34 0.43 1.17
C LEU A 94 -6.78 0.81 1.55
N GLN A 95 -7.71 0.79 0.59
CA GLN A 95 -9.11 1.10 0.85
C GLN A 95 -9.76 0.05 1.76
N GLU A 96 -9.57 -1.23 1.48
CA GLU A 96 -10.14 -2.35 2.25
C GLU A 96 -9.64 -2.32 3.70
N GLU A 97 -8.33 -2.17 3.90
CA GLU A 97 -7.69 -2.28 5.21
C GLU A 97 -7.77 -1.00 6.06
N THR A 98 -7.93 0.18 5.45
CA THR A 98 -7.84 1.46 6.18
C THR A 98 -8.95 2.46 5.87
N GLY A 99 -9.76 2.21 4.83
CA GLY A 99 -10.77 3.14 4.33
C GLY A 99 -10.22 4.34 3.55
N LEU A 100 -8.91 4.41 3.31
CA LEU A 100 -8.26 5.52 2.61
C LEU A 100 -8.28 5.35 1.09
N HIS A 101 -8.38 6.46 0.36
CA HIS A 101 -8.48 6.44 -1.10
C HIS A 101 -7.24 7.05 -1.74
N VAL A 102 -6.51 6.25 -2.52
CA VAL A 102 -5.35 6.72 -3.29
C VAL A 102 -5.80 7.75 -4.33
N ILE A 103 -5.11 8.89 -4.37
CA ILE A 103 -5.26 9.91 -5.42
C ILE A 103 -4.00 10.03 -6.31
N ALA A 104 -2.85 9.59 -5.80
CA ALA A 104 -1.61 9.53 -6.56
C ALA A 104 -0.71 8.40 -6.06
N ILE A 105 -0.08 7.68 -6.98
CA ILE A 105 1.08 6.83 -6.70
C ILE A 105 2.33 7.66 -7.02
N ASN A 106 3.12 8.01 -6.01
CA ASN A 106 4.20 8.98 -6.19
C ASN A 106 5.49 8.34 -6.73
N HIS A 107 5.88 7.19 -6.17
CA HIS A 107 7.08 6.45 -6.58
C HIS A 107 7.12 5.06 -5.92
N GLU A 108 7.88 4.15 -6.53
CA GLU A 108 8.30 2.90 -5.91
C GLU A 108 9.31 3.18 -4.77
N VAL A 109 9.21 2.41 -3.69
CA VAL A 109 10.08 2.46 -2.51
C VAL A 109 10.94 1.20 -2.45
N GLY A 110 12.26 1.38 -2.55
CA GLY A 110 13.21 0.28 -2.58
C GLY A 110 13.14 -0.54 -3.87
N LYS A 111 13.53 -1.82 -3.80
CA LYS A 111 13.53 -2.77 -4.92
C LYS A 111 12.49 -3.90 -4.76
N GLY A 112 11.63 -3.75 -3.75
CA GLY A 112 10.75 -4.80 -3.24
C GLY A 112 11.41 -5.72 -2.20
N VAL A 113 10.57 -6.41 -1.45
CA VAL A 113 10.95 -7.36 -0.39
C VAL A 113 10.61 -8.78 -0.85
N GLU A 114 11.59 -9.66 -0.84
CA GLU A 114 11.43 -11.05 -1.26
C GLU A 114 11.21 -11.97 -0.07
N PHE A 115 10.26 -12.91 -0.18
CA PHE A 115 10.05 -13.93 0.83
C PHE A 115 9.46 -15.20 0.24
N ARG A 116 9.36 -16.26 1.05
CA ARG A 116 8.74 -17.52 0.67
C ARG A 116 7.67 -17.90 1.68
N THR A 117 6.56 -18.45 1.19
CA THR A 117 5.52 -19.04 2.04
C THR A 117 5.27 -20.48 1.62
N GLY A 118 4.59 -21.24 2.49
CA GLY A 118 4.33 -22.67 2.27
C GLY A 118 5.55 -23.56 2.47
N SER A 119 5.37 -24.85 2.19
CA SER A 119 6.41 -25.87 2.32
C SER A 119 6.26 -26.95 1.24
N GLY A 120 7.38 -27.60 0.89
CA GLY A 120 7.40 -28.63 -0.15
C GLY A 120 6.85 -28.13 -1.48
N GLU A 121 5.97 -28.91 -2.10
CA GLU A 121 5.34 -28.60 -3.39
C GLU A 121 4.40 -27.38 -3.35
N ARG A 122 4.02 -26.91 -2.15
CA ARG A 122 3.17 -25.71 -1.97
C ARG A 122 3.99 -24.45 -1.68
N GLN A 123 5.31 -24.51 -1.83
CA GLN A 123 6.15 -23.34 -1.61
C GLN A 123 6.00 -22.34 -2.76
N ALA A 124 5.75 -21.07 -2.42
CA ALA A 124 5.68 -19.97 -3.37
C ALA A 124 6.77 -18.94 -3.07
N SER A 125 7.39 -18.40 -4.11
CA SER A 125 8.30 -17.24 -4.04
C SER A 125 7.51 -15.95 -4.27
N TRP A 126 7.68 -14.99 -3.36
CA TRP A 126 6.95 -13.74 -3.34
C TRP A 126 7.87 -12.55 -3.57
N LEU A 127 7.33 -11.52 -4.23
CA LEU A 127 7.89 -10.17 -4.24
C LEU A 127 6.81 -9.20 -3.73
N LYS A 128 7.08 -8.51 -2.61
CA LYS A 128 6.27 -7.38 -2.15
C LYS A 128 6.86 -6.08 -2.69
N LEU A 129 6.15 -5.44 -3.61
CA LEU A 129 6.47 -4.11 -4.12
C LEU A 129 5.88 -3.06 -3.18
N ALA A 130 6.54 -1.92 -3.01
CA ALA A 130 6.08 -0.88 -2.09
C ALA A 130 6.06 0.47 -2.81
N PHE A 131 5.05 1.30 -2.52
CA PHE A 131 4.88 2.59 -3.17
C PHE A 131 4.50 3.66 -2.15
N GLU A 132 5.09 4.84 -2.27
CA GLU A 132 4.57 6.02 -1.57
C GLU A 132 3.32 6.53 -2.30
N VAL A 133 2.26 6.77 -1.54
CA VAL A 133 0.97 7.21 -2.09
C VAL A 133 0.46 8.47 -1.40
N ALA A 134 -0.28 9.29 -2.14
CA ALA A 134 -1.10 10.36 -1.58
C ALA A 134 -2.56 9.89 -1.51
N VAL A 135 -3.26 10.28 -0.43
CA VAL A 135 -4.66 9.89 -0.21
C VAL A 135 -5.59 11.10 -0.13
N ALA A 136 -6.84 10.94 -0.55
CA ALA A 136 -7.84 12.01 -0.58
C ALA A 136 -8.10 12.62 0.80
N GLU A 137 -7.92 11.83 1.86
CA GLU A 137 -8.18 12.21 3.24
C GLU A 137 -7.13 13.18 3.83
N MET A 138 -6.00 13.39 3.15
CA MET A 138 -4.97 14.36 3.58
C MET A 138 -5.40 15.82 3.41
N ASP A 139 -6.29 16.12 2.46
CA ASP A 139 -6.68 17.49 2.13
C ASP A 139 -7.80 18.06 3.00
N GLY A 140 -8.20 17.34 4.06
CA GLY A 140 -9.20 17.79 5.03
C GLY A 140 -10.52 18.11 4.33
N GLY A 141 -11.35 17.09 4.11
CA GLY A 141 -12.69 17.25 3.55
C GLY A 141 -13.37 18.51 4.11
N LEU A 142 -13.62 19.50 3.23
CA LEU A 142 -14.13 20.84 3.55
C LEU A 142 -13.80 21.36 4.96
N GLY A 143 -12.54 21.73 5.18
CA GLY A 143 -12.17 22.90 5.98
C GLY A 143 -12.02 22.72 7.48
N ALA A 144 -10.78 22.83 7.95
CA ALA A 144 -10.37 23.83 8.96
C ALA A 144 -8.86 23.74 9.18
N LYS A 145 -8.08 24.69 8.63
CA LYS A 145 -6.77 24.97 9.23
C LYS A 145 -7.02 25.66 10.58
N LYS A 146 -6.82 24.96 11.69
CA LYS A 146 -6.60 25.60 12.99
C LYS A 146 -5.11 25.65 13.27
N GLU A 147 -4.59 26.85 13.50
CA GLU A 147 -3.21 27.04 13.94
C GLU A 147 -3.01 26.40 15.33
N GLY A 148 -1.95 25.59 15.46
CA GLY A 148 -1.40 25.19 16.77
C GLY A 148 -1.83 23.84 17.35
N GLY A 149 -2.45 22.93 16.59
CA GLY A 149 -2.82 21.58 17.05
C GLY A 149 -2.06 20.47 16.32
N ALA A 150 -1.83 19.33 16.98
CA ALA A 150 -1.30 18.11 16.39
C ALA A 150 -2.01 17.79 15.06
N ALA A 151 -1.27 17.28 14.06
CA ALA A 151 -1.78 16.95 12.73
C ALA A 151 -3.19 16.36 12.81
N GLU A 152 -4.19 17.07 12.25
CA GLU A 152 -5.57 16.58 12.25
C GLU A 152 -5.59 15.19 11.61
N ALA A 153 -6.23 14.26 12.32
CA ALA A 153 -6.10 12.84 12.09
C ALA A 153 -6.79 12.46 10.78
N ILE A 154 -5.99 11.99 9.81
CA ILE A 154 -6.49 11.18 8.70
C ILE A 154 -7.31 10.03 9.33
N PRO A 155 -8.62 9.93 9.05
CA PRO A 155 -9.49 8.96 9.71
C PRO A 155 -9.20 7.56 9.18
N ILE A 156 -8.66 6.70 10.03
CA ILE A 156 -8.43 5.30 9.71
C ILE A 156 -9.63 4.46 10.13
N ARG A 157 -10.15 3.65 9.21
CA ARG A 157 -11.13 2.59 9.47
C ARG A 157 -10.49 1.25 9.11
N LEU A 158 -10.10 0.50 10.13
CA LEU A 158 -9.52 -0.82 9.93
C LEU A 158 -10.58 -1.83 9.51
N ASP A 159 -10.19 -2.79 8.66
CA ASP A 159 -10.88 -4.07 8.60
C ASP A 159 -10.60 -4.83 9.90
N PRO A 160 -11.62 -5.07 10.77
CA PRO A 160 -11.42 -5.71 12.06
C PRO A 160 -11.11 -7.21 11.95
N ILE A 161 -11.27 -7.83 10.78
CA ILE A 161 -10.91 -9.23 10.54
C ILE A 161 -9.39 -9.33 10.39
N GLU A 162 -8.81 -8.45 9.58
CA GLU A 162 -7.41 -8.51 9.18
C GLU A 162 -6.49 -7.70 10.10
N HIS A 163 -6.98 -6.59 10.68
CA HIS A 163 -6.19 -5.67 11.48
C HIS A 163 -6.90 -5.25 12.77
N GLN A 164 -6.12 -5.00 13.82
CA GLN A 164 -6.64 -4.71 15.16
C GLN A 164 -6.23 -3.34 15.71
N ASN A 165 -5.21 -2.71 15.13
CA ASN A 165 -4.69 -1.43 15.59
C ASN A 165 -3.96 -0.67 14.47
N TYR A 166 -3.75 0.62 14.63
CA TYR A 166 -2.94 1.45 13.73
C TYR A 166 -2.13 2.48 14.50
N LEU A 167 -0.98 2.88 13.93
CA LEU A 167 -0.11 3.91 14.49
C LEU A 167 0.44 4.81 13.39
N TRP A 168 0.65 6.07 13.73
CA TRP A 168 1.45 7.01 12.95
C TRP A 168 2.84 7.08 13.57
N VAL A 169 3.83 6.46 12.94
CA VAL A 169 5.18 6.29 13.49
C VAL A 169 6.19 7.17 12.75
N SER A 170 7.12 7.75 13.50
CA SER A 170 8.26 8.48 12.97
C SER A 170 9.39 7.52 12.57
N GLU A 171 10.35 8.04 11.81
CA GLU A 171 11.53 7.27 11.43
C GLU A 171 12.32 6.76 12.64
N ASP A 172 12.47 7.57 13.68
CA ASP A 172 13.24 7.22 14.87
C ASP A 172 12.53 6.16 15.71
N GLU A 173 11.19 6.16 15.75
CA GLU A 173 10.39 5.09 16.37
C GLU A 173 10.56 3.77 15.60
N ILE A 174 10.58 3.80 14.25
CA ILE A 174 10.90 2.60 13.45
C ILE A 174 12.32 2.12 13.71
N LYS A 175 13.32 3.02 13.81
CA LYS A 175 14.73 2.68 14.14
C LYS A 175 14.92 2.18 15.58
N GLY A 176 14.12 2.68 16.51
CA GLY A 176 14.08 2.21 17.89
C GLY A 176 13.35 0.87 18.03
N GLY A 177 12.40 0.59 17.13
CA GLY A 177 11.53 -0.58 17.22
C GLY A 177 10.47 -0.44 18.31
N GLU A 178 10.15 0.78 18.73
CA GLU A 178 9.15 1.05 19.75
C GLU A 178 8.54 2.46 19.63
N ILE A 179 7.34 2.61 20.17
CA ILE A 179 6.63 3.89 20.32
C ILE A 179 5.82 3.86 21.61
N ASN A 180 6.00 4.84 22.49
CA ASN A 180 5.30 4.93 23.79
C ASN A 180 5.35 3.62 24.61
N GLY A 181 6.46 2.87 24.53
CA GLY A 181 6.63 1.58 25.22
C GLY A 181 5.97 0.38 24.53
N PHE A 182 5.30 0.55 23.40
CA PHE A 182 4.82 -0.53 22.54
C PHE A 182 5.92 -0.94 21.56
N ARG A 183 6.18 -2.25 21.46
CA ARG A 183 7.12 -2.78 20.48
C ARG A 183 6.53 -2.78 19.07
N LEU A 184 7.35 -2.35 18.11
CA LEU A 184 7.09 -2.46 16.69
C LEU A 184 7.81 -3.71 16.16
N GLU A 185 7.13 -4.85 16.21
CA GLU A 185 7.63 -6.11 15.66
C GLU A 185 7.21 -6.26 14.20
N PHE A 186 8.18 -6.50 13.32
CA PHE A 186 7.99 -6.62 11.87
C PHE A 186 8.24 -8.05 11.39
N MET A 187 7.62 -8.44 10.28
CA MET A 187 7.77 -9.80 9.73
C MET A 187 9.22 -10.13 9.36
N THR A 188 9.95 -9.18 8.79
CA THR A 188 11.36 -9.33 8.39
C THR A 188 12.12 -8.03 8.58
N THR A 189 13.45 -8.12 8.65
CA THR A 189 14.35 -6.95 8.61
C THR A 189 14.13 -6.13 7.34
N ASP A 190 14.01 -6.79 6.19
CA ASP A 190 13.82 -6.15 4.88
C ASP A 190 12.54 -5.30 4.81
N GLN A 191 11.45 -5.71 5.47
CA GLN A 191 10.24 -4.89 5.56
C GLN A 191 10.48 -3.60 6.36
N ARG A 192 11.22 -3.69 7.46
CA ARG A 192 11.60 -2.53 8.25
C ARG A 192 12.53 -1.61 7.46
N GLU A 193 13.50 -2.17 6.74
CA GLU A 193 14.40 -1.41 5.86
C GLU A 193 13.65 -0.71 4.74
N MET A 194 12.65 -1.35 4.15
CA MET A 194 11.75 -0.73 3.16
C MET A 194 11.03 0.50 3.75
N MET A 195 10.55 0.44 4.99
CA MET A 195 9.92 1.60 5.63
C MET A 195 10.91 2.75 5.84
N LEU A 196 12.13 2.44 6.31
CA LEU A 196 13.21 3.43 6.49
C LEU A 196 13.67 4.04 5.16
N GLU A 197 13.63 3.26 4.08
CA GLU A 197 13.90 3.72 2.73
C GLU A 197 12.87 4.76 2.28
N GLY A 198 11.58 4.57 2.60
CA GLY A 198 10.54 5.57 2.36
C GLY A 198 10.85 6.91 3.04
N PHE A 199 11.28 6.89 4.29
CA PHE A 199 11.74 8.09 5.00
C PHE A 199 12.96 8.72 4.33
N ARG A 200 13.95 7.91 3.93
CA ARG A 200 15.16 8.38 3.24
C ARG A 200 14.81 9.12 1.94
N LEU A 201 13.96 8.53 1.11
CA LEU A 201 13.54 9.11 -0.17
C LEU A 201 12.80 10.44 0.01
N ARG A 202 11.97 10.59 1.04
CA ARG A 202 11.31 11.87 1.35
C ARG A 202 12.31 12.96 1.75
N ARG A 203 13.35 12.62 2.53
CA ARG A 203 14.41 13.59 2.88
C ARG A 203 15.18 14.07 1.65
N GLU A 204 15.43 13.20 0.68
CA GLU A 204 16.17 13.58 -0.54
C GLU A 204 15.38 14.47 -1.50
N ARG A 205 14.05 14.46 -1.39
CA ARG A 205 13.15 15.29 -2.21
C ARG A 205 12.77 16.62 -1.56
N ALA A 206 13.10 16.81 -0.29
CA ALA A 206 12.81 18.03 0.46
C ALA A 206 13.80 19.18 0.17
N TRP A 207 14.70 19.01 -0.78
CA TRP A 207 15.77 19.92 -1.20
C TRP A 207 15.84 20.01 -2.72
#